data_AF-F1LJQ3-F1
#
_entry.id   AF-F1LJQ3-F1
#
_cell.length_a   1.000
_cell.length_b   1.000
_cell.length_c   1.000
_cell.angle_alpha   90.00
_cell.angle_beta   90.00
_cell.angle_gamma   90.00
#
_symmetry.space_group_name_H-M   'P 1'
#
loop_
_entity.id
_entity.type
_entity.pdbx_description
1 polymer ?
#
loop_
_entity_poly.entity_id
_entity_poly.type
_entity_poly.pdbx_seq_one_letter_code
_entity_poly.pdbx_strand_id
1 'polypeptide(L)'
;FVMSMYALLRSSQTPPTEEQIEESLAGNLCRCTGYRPIIDAFRVFAKTDDSLYTDISSLNPKGDQFICPSTGKPCLCGSKKSTVCGEKYEPHSYSEIDGSSYTDKELIFPPELLLRKLTPLSLSGLGGLKWYRPVSLQHLLELKSRYSGAKFVVGNTEVGIEMRLKRIQYKVLISVAHVPELNILNVKDDGLEIGAAVRLSEILIFLKKVISDRSSHETSSCKAFVEQLKWFAGTQIRNAACVGGNICTASPISDLNPLWMAAGAKFRIIDCKGSVRTTMAEKFFLGYRKVDMSSSELLLSIFLPWTRRFEYVKEFKQAHRRDDDIAIVNAGMRVHLEEKEGKWVVSDASIAYGGVAPLSLSATKAKDFLIGKSWNRDLLKGVLDVLVNEVFIKDDAPGGMV
;
A
#
# COMPACT_ATOMS: atom_id res chain seq x y z
N PHE A 1 3.88 18.99 -0.52
CA PHE A 1 3.29 19.47 -1.79
C PHE A 1 4.37 19.66 -2.83
N VAL A 2 5.15 20.75 -2.83
CA VAL A 2 6.20 20.99 -3.86
C VAL A 2 7.13 19.79 -4.04
N MET A 3 7.75 19.29 -2.96
CA MET A 3 8.66 18.14 -3.05
C MET A 3 7.97 16.83 -3.47
N SER A 4 6.68 16.67 -3.14
CA SER A 4 5.91 15.49 -3.57
C SER A 4 5.68 15.53 -5.08
N MET A 5 5.26 16.68 -5.60
CA MET A 5 5.07 16.89 -7.03
C MET A 5 6.39 16.79 -7.79
N TYR A 6 7.45 17.43 -7.28
CA TYR A 6 8.79 17.35 -7.85
C TYR A 6 9.26 15.89 -7.94
N ALA A 7 9.13 15.11 -6.87
CA ALA A 7 9.49 13.69 -6.89
C ALA A 7 8.67 12.89 -7.91
N LEU A 8 7.37 13.16 -8.03
CA LEU A 8 6.51 12.54 -9.05
C LEU A 8 7.04 12.85 -10.46
N LEU A 9 7.23 14.14 -10.79
CA LEU A 9 7.73 14.57 -12.10
C LEU A 9 9.07 13.95 -12.46
N ARG A 10 10.00 13.86 -11.50
CA ARG A 10 11.32 13.22 -11.71
C ARG A 10 11.25 11.70 -11.89
N SER A 11 10.20 11.06 -11.39
CA SER A 11 10.00 9.60 -11.48
C SER A 11 9.18 9.17 -12.69
N SER A 12 8.43 10.10 -13.30
CA SER A 12 7.54 9.82 -14.43
C SER A 12 8.30 9.94 -15.76
N GLN A 13 8.20 8.92 -16.61
CA GLN A 13 8.77 8.96 -17.97
C GLN A 13 7.92 9.76 -18.95
N THR A 14 6.62 9.87 -18.65
CA THR A 14 5.63 10.65 -19.40
C THR A 14 4.93 11.61 -18.45
N PRO A 15 4.26 12.67 -18.93
CA PRO A 15 3.44 13.51 -18.07
C PRO A 15 2.49 12.67 -17.20
N PRO A 16 2.44 12.89 -15.87
CA PRO A 16 1.61 12.11 -14.97
C PRO A 16 0.11 12.31 -15.27
N THR A 17 -0.75 11.38 -14.88
CA THR A 17 -2.21 11.57 -14.92
C THR A 17 -2.68 12.41 -13.72
N GLU A 18 -3.90 12.96 -13.77
CA GLU A 18 -4.49 13.64 -12.61
C GLU A 18 -4.54 12.72 -11.37
N GLU A 19 -4.88 11.44 -11.56
CA GLU A 19 -4.91 10.46 -10.45
C GLU A 19 -3.53 10.28 -9.81
N GLN A 20 -2.45 10.24 -10.60
CA GLN A 20 -1.08 10.15 -10.07
C GLN A 20 -0.67 11.40 -9.29
N ILE A 21 -1.11 12.58 -9.73
CA ILE A 21 -0.89 13.83 -9.01
C ILE A 21 -1.60 13.77 -7.66
N GLU A 22 -2.88 13.42 -7.63
CA GLU A 22 -3.65 13.29 -6.38
C GLU A 22 -3.02 12.26 -5.43
N GLU A 23 -2.65 11.07 -5.93
CA GLU A 23 -2.00 10.02 -5.15
C GLU A 23 -0.67 10.49 -4.54
N SER A 24 0.13 11.27 -5.28
CA SER A 24 1.41 11.79 -4.78
C SER A 24 1.25 12.77 -3.61
N LEU A 25 0.08 13.42 -3.52
CA LEU A 25 -0.23 14.43 -2.51
C LEU A 25 -1.04 13.88 -1.33
N ALA A 26 -1.51 12.63 -1.39
CA ALA A 26 -2.33 12.00 -0.36
C ALA A 26 -1.69 12.01 1.05
N GLY A 27 -0.35 11.97 1.12
CA GLY A 27 0.40 12.08 2.39
C GLY A 27 0.70 13.50 2.85
N ASN A 28 0.09 14.53 2.24
CA ASN A 28 0.33 15.93 2.59
C ASN A 28 -0.94 16.58 3.13
N LEU A 29 -0.85 17.14 4.34
CA LEU A 29 -1.97 17.86 4.96
C LEU A 29 -1.79 19.37 4.81
N CYS A 30 -2.85 20.05 4.40
CA CYS A 30 -2.94 21.50 4.42
C CYS A 30 -4.24 21.92 5.13
N ARG A 31 -4.13 22.81 6.12
CA ARG A 31 -5.30 23.29 6.87
C ARG A 31 -5.93 24.56 6.30
N CYS A 32 -5.20 25.30 5.46
CA CYS A 32 -5.59 26.65 5.05
C CYS A 32 -6.30 26.70 3.69
N THR A 33 -5.84 25.94 2.71
CA THR A 33 -6.22 26.16 1.29
C THR A 33 -7.44 25.38 0.84
N GLY A 34 -7.90 24.40 1.61
CA GLY A 34 -8.90 23.43 1.15
C GLY A 34 -8.43 22.60 -0.05
N TYR A 35 -7.11 22.50 -0.29
CA TYR A 35 -6.42 21.76 -1.36
C TYR A 35 -6.68 22.24 -2.80
N ARG A 36 -7.86 22.77 -3.11
CA ARG A 36 -8.26 23.15 -4.48
C ARG A 36 -7.20 23.96 -5.25
N PRO A 37 -6.67 25.09 -4.74
CA PRO A 37 -5.68 25.87 -5.48
C PRO A 37 -4.35 25.13 -5.67
N ILE A 38 -4.02 24.16 -4.82
CA ILE A 38 -2.79 23.37 -4.96
C ILE A 38 -2.95 22.36 -6.10
N ILE A 39 -4.09 21.68 -6.16
CA ILE A 39 -4.40 20.72 -7.24
C ILE A 39 -4.48 21.45 -8.58
N ASP A 40 -5.20 22.58 -8.63
CA ASP A 40 -5.30 23.38 -9.86
C ASP A 40 -3.94 23.85 -10.36
N ALA A 41 -3.03 24.24 -9.46
CA ALA A 41 -1.67 24.63 -9.83
C ALA A 41 -0.84 23.47 -10.41
N PHE A 42 -1.06 22.22 -9.99
CA PHE A 42 -0.28 21.07 -10.47
C PHE A 42 -0.88 20.36 -11.68
N ARG A 43 -2.16 20.60 -12.00
CA ARG A 43 -2.83 20.05 -13.20
C ARG A 43 -2.15 20.43 -14.51
N VAL A 44 -1.41 21.53 -14.55
CA VAL A 44 -0.61 21.94 -15.72
C VAL A 44 0.43 20.90 -16.14
N PHE A 45 0.81 20.00 -15.24
CA PHE A 45 1.74 18.90 -15.55
C PHE A 45 1.03 17.61 -15.93
N ALA A 46 -0.31 17.56 -15.87
CA ALA A 46 -1.05 16.36 -16.17
C ALA A 46 -1.08 16.09 -17.68
N LYS A 47 -1.08 14.81 -18.08
CA LYS A 47 -1.47 14.42 -19.43
C LYS A 47 -2.96 14.71 -19.59
N THR A 48 -3.32 15.84 -20.20
CA THR A 48 -4.70 16.10 -20.63
C THR A 48 -5.00 15.27 -21.86
N ASP A 49 -6.00 14.40 -21.79
CA ASP A 49 -6.64 13.86 -22.99
C ASP A 49 -7.64 14.91 -23.48
N ASP A 50 -7.12 15.93 -24.16
CA ASP A 50 -7.95 17.01 -24.71
C ASP A 50 -8.81 16.54 -25.90
N SER A 51 -8.76 15.25 -26.28
CA SER A 51 -9.57 14.70 -27.38
C SER A 51 -11.08 14.94 -27.19
N LEU A 52 -11.56 14.88 -25.94
CA LEU A 52 -12.96 15.14 -25.59
C LEU A 52 -13.36 16.63 -25.67
N TYR A 53 -12.39 17.54 -25.66
CA TYR A 53 -12.61 19.00 -25.77
C TYR A 53 -12.31 19.52 -27.18
N THR A 54 -11.46 18.86 -27.95
CA THR A 54 -11.21 19.22 -29.36
C THR A 54 -12.43 18.98 -30.25
N ASP A 55 -13.33 18.04 -29.91
CA ASP A 55 -14.59 17.84 -30.64
C ASP A 55 -15.69 18.86 -30.28
N ILE A 56 -15.48 19.71 -29.27
CA ILE A 56 -16.40 20.83 -28.96
C ILE A 56 -16.00 22.08 -29.76
N SER A 57 -14.75 22.17 -30.22
CA SER A 57 -14.30 23.30 -31.07
C SER A 57 -14.96 23.35 -32.45
N SER A 58 -15.66 22.29 -32.85
CA SER A 58 -16.45 22.20 -34.08
C SER A 58 -17.95 22.50 -33.89
N LEU A 59 -18.40 22.78 -32.67
CA LEU A 59 -19.76 23.28 -32.39
C LEU A 59 -19.68 24.73 -31.94
N ASN A 60 -19.59 25.64 -32.92
CA ASN A 60 -19.90 27.06 -32.73
C ASN A 60 -21.43 27.20 -32.55
N PRO A 61 -21.98 27.46 -31.34
CA PRO A 61 -23.34 27.94 -31.25
C PRO A 61 -23.25 29.46 -31.44
N LYS A 62 -23.83 29.97 -32.52
CA LYS A 62 -24.05 31.41 -32.69
C LYS A 62 -24.79 31.95 -31.44
N GLY A 63 -24.09 32.67 -30.55
CA GLY A 63 -24.69 33.33 -29.40
C GLY A 63 -23.68 33.73 -28.31
N ASP A 64 -23.45 35.03 -28.16
CA ASP A 64 -22.52 35.69 -27.21
C ASP A 64 -22.91 35.53 -25.72
N GLN A 65 -23.04 34.31 -25.18
CA GLN A 65 -23.27 34.10 -23.74
C GLN A 65 -22.20 33.22 -23.10
N PHE A 66 -21.40 33.82 -22.22
CA PHE A 66 -20.44 33.17 -21.35
C PHE A 66 -21.13 32.16 -20.42
N ILE A 67 -20.70 30.89 -20.48
CA ILE A 67 -21.20 29.82 -19.62
C ILE A 67 -20.27 29.70 -18.39
N CYS A 68 -20.86 29.73 -17.20
CA CYS A 68 -20.11 29.69 -15.94
C CYS A 68 -19.50 28.30 -15.69
N PRO A 69 -18.18 28.17 -15.48
CA PRO A 69 -17.54 26.89 -15.18
C PRO A 69 -18.05 26.24 -13.89
N SER A 70 -18.52 27.04 -12.93
CA SER A 70 -18.99 26.54 -11.62
C SER A 70 -20.44 26.06 -11.63
N THR A 71 -21.25 26.46 -12.61
CA THR A 71 -22.70 26.13 -12.63
C THR A 71 -23.17 25.49 -13.92
N GLY A 72 -22.37 25.49 -14.99
CA GLY A 72 -22.72 24.91 -16.29
C GLY A 72 -23.89 25.62 -17.00
N LYS A 73 -24.24 26.84 -16.57
CA LYS A 73 -25.34 27.65 -17.12
C LYS A 73 -24.85 29.07 -17.48
N PRO A 74 -25.57 29.81 -18.35
CA PRO A 74 -25.27 31.22 -18.62
C PRO A 74 -25.30 32.03 -17.31
N CYS A 75 -24.21 32.70 -16.96
CA CYS A 75 -24.14 33.58 -15.80
C CYS A 75 -23.74 35.01 -16.21
N LEU A 76 -24.17 35.99 -15.42
CA LEU A 76 -23.71 37.38 -15.51
C LEU A 76 -22.41 37.65 -14.75
N CYS A 77 -21.78 36.60 -14.21
CA CYS A 77 -20.54 36.68 -13.47
C CYS A 77 -19.31 37.01 -14.35
N GLY A 78 -19.46 36.97 -15.67
CA GLY A 78 -18.40 37.18 -16.65
C GLY A 78 -18.17 38.60 -17.17
N SER A 79 -18.81 39.65 -16.65
CA SER A 79 -18.63 41.01 -17.21
C SER A 79 -19.02 42.16 -16.28
N LYS A 80 -18.31 42.31 -15.17
CA LYS A 80 -18.18 43.61 -14.49
C LYS A 80 -16.74 43.86 -14.06
N LYS A 81 -16.02 44.67 -14.85
CA LYS A 81 -14.78 45.33 -14.40
C LYS A 81 -15.15 46.29 -13.27
N SER A 82 -15.01 45.84 -12.03
CA SER A 82 -15.06 46.72 -10.86
C SER A 82 -13.64 47.24 -10.61
N THR A 83 -13.49 48.55 -10.78
CA THR A 83 -12.26 49.28 -10.46
C THR A 83 -12.22 49.48 -8.94
N VAL A 84 -11.51 48.61 -8.24
CA VAL A 84 -11.11 48.81 -6.84
C VAL A 84 -9.62 48.53 -6.73
N CYS A 85 -8.89 49.47 -6.12
CA CYS A 85 -7.44 49.46 -5.95
C CYS A 85 -6.96 48.22 -5.19
N GLY A 86 -6.00 47.51 -5.78
CA GLY A 86 -5.34 46.32 -5.26
C GLY A 86 -4.90 45.48 -6.45
N GLU A 87 -3.64 45.05 -6.48
CA GLU A 87 -2.99 44.38 -7.61
C GLU A 87 -3.89 43.32 -8.27
N LYS A 88 -4.09 43.46 -9.58
CA LYS A 88 -4.85 42.52 -10.40
C LYS A 88 -4.13 41.17 -10.39
N TYR A 89 -4.64 40.21 -9.61
CA TYR A 89 -4.50 38.82 -10.00
C TYR A 89 -5.47 38.57 -11.16
N GLU A 90 -5.00 38.74 -12.39
CA GLU A 90 -5.68 38.12 -13.52
C GLU A 90 -5.60 36.60 -13.32
N PRO A 91 -6.70 35.85 -13.52
CA PRO A 91 -6.58 34.41 -13.64
C PRO A 91 -5.79 34.14 -14.91
N HIS A 92 -4.48 33.90 -14.77
CA HIS A 92 -3.70 33.37 -15.87
C HIS A 92 -4.41 32.12 -16.38
N SER A 93 -4.77 32.14 -17.66
CA SER A 93 -5.16 30.91 -18.34
C SER A 93 -3.97 29.97 -18.22
N TYR A 94 -4.13 28.92 -17.41
CA TYR A 94 -3.07 27.97 -17.03
C TYR A 94 -2.48 27.19 -18.23
N SER A 95 -2.96 27.46 -19.44
CA SER A 95 -2.51 26.93 -20.72
C SER A 95 -1.28 27.64 -21.31
N GLU A 96 -0.77 28.73 -20.70
CA GLU A 96 0.40 29.45 -21.26
C GLU A 96 1.75 28.86 -20.83
N ILE A 97 1.81 28.11 -19.72
CA ILE A 97 3.04 27.48 -19.24
C ILE A 97 3.02 26.01 -19.67
N ASP A 98 3.79 25.70 -20.70
CA ASP A 98 4.05 24.31 -21.10
C ASP A 98 4.88 23.59 -20.03
N GLY A 99 4.20 22.77 -19.23
CA GLY A 99 4.81 21.94 -18.19
C GLY A 99 5.79 20.88 -18.71
N SER A 100 5.90 20.68 -20.02
CA SER A 100 6.89 19.79 -20.64
C SER A 100 8.33 20.35 -20.60
N SER A 101 8.48 21.67 -20.38
CA SER A 101 9.77 22.38 -20.35
C SER A 101 10.63 22.15 -19.08
N TYR A 102 10.13 21.38 -18.11
CA TYR A 102 10.78 21.19 -16.80
C TYR A 102 12.02 20.28 -16.83
N THR A 103 12.37 19.70 -18.00
CA THR A 103 13.37 18.64 -18.10
C THR A 103 14.82 19.12 -18.24
N ASP A 104 15.07 20.35 -18.71
CA ASP A 104 16.40 20.74 -19.20
C ASP A 104 17.39 21.30 -18.14
N LYS A 105 16.94 21.60 -16.91
CA LYS A 105 17.79 22.21 -15.86
C LYS A 105 17.68 21.52 -14.50
N GLU A 106 17.68 20.21 -14.51
CA GLU A 106 17.59 19.42 -13.29
C GLU A 106 18.93 19.19 -12.60
N LEU A 107 18.87 18.98 -11.28
CA LEU A 107 20.05 18.59 -10.52
C LEU A 107 20.58 17.25 -11.02
N ILE A 108 21.87 17.24 -11.41
CA ILE A 108 22.57 16.01 -11.76
C ILE A 108 22.69 15.10 -10.53
N PHE A 109 22.65 13.80 -10.75
CA PHE A 109 22.99 12.85 -9.69
C PHE A 109 24.49 12.98 -9.36
N PRO A 110 24.89 13.11 -8.08
CA PRO A 110 26.29 13.30 -7.71
C PRO A 110 27.20 12.17 -8.26
N PRO A 111 28.18 12.48 -9.14
CA PRO A 111 28.98 11.44 -9.79
C PRO A 111 29.76 10.55 -8.81
N GLU A 112 30.18 11.12 -7.68
CA GLU A 112 30.87 10.41 -6.59
C GLU A 112 30.03 9.26 -6.01
N LEU A 113 28.70 9.39 -5.99
CA LEU A 113 27.80 8.36 -5.49
C LEU A 113 27.60 7.22 -6.50
N LEU A 114 27.76 7.45 -7.81
CA LEU A 114 27.70 6.39 -8.83
C LEU A 114 28.89 5.43 -8.71
N LEU A 115 30.05 5.96 -8.32
CA LEU A 115 31.28 5.18 -8.15
C LEU A 115 31.34 4.47 -6.79
N ARG A 116 30.43 4.79 -5.87
CA ARG A 116 30.46 4.27 -4.51
C ARG A 116 30.05 2.80 -4.46
N LYS A 117 31.00 1.94 -4.10
CA LYS A 117 30.72 0.53 -3.82
C LYS A 117 29.92 0.39 -2.53
N LEU A 118 28.91 -0.48 -2.55
CA LEU A 118 28.12 -0.78 -1.38
C LEU A 118 28.94 -1.64 -0.40
N THR A 119 29.20 -1.11 0.78
CA THR A 119 30.00 -1.78 1.82
C THR A 119 29.19 -1.99 3.09
N PRO A 120 29.51 -3.03 3.89
CA PRO A 120 28.98 -3.14 5.24
C PRO A 120 29.31 -1.92 6.08
N LEU A 121 28.41 -1.50 6.96
CA LEU A 121 28.65 -0.42 7.91
C LEU A 121 28.41 -0.89 9.35
N SER A 122 29.20 -0.34 10.27
CA SER A 122 28.99 -0.41 11.71
C SER A 122 29.18 0.99 12.29
N LEU A 123 28.12 1.54 12.85
CA LEU A 123 28.10 2.86 13.45
C LEU A 123 27.78 2.72 14.93
N SER A 124 28.42 3.55 15.76
CA SER A 124 28.10 3.67 17.18
C SER A 124 27.53 5.06 17.44
N GLY A 125 26.41 5.11 18.16
CA GLY A 125 25.74 6.33 18.56
C GLY A 125 25.77 6.54 20.06
N LEU A 126 25.16 7.64 20.50
CA LEU A 126 25.01 7.99 21.92
C LEU A 126 24.30 6.87 22.71
N GLY A 127 24.64 6.73 23.99
CA GLY A 127 23.98 5.75 24.88
C GLY A 127 24.27 4.29 24.56
N GLY A 128 25.35 4.01 23.82
CA GLY A 128 25.76 2.65 23.42
C GLY A 128 24.94 2.06 22.29
N LEU A 129 24.17 2.89 21.56
CA LEU A 129 23.42 2.44 20.38
C LEU A 129 24.38 1.97 19.31
N LYS A 130 24.15 0.77 18.77
CA LYS A 130 24.88 0.25 17.62
C LYS A 130 23.95 0.14 16.42
N TRP A 131 24.41 0.58 15.26
CA TRP A 131 23.68 0.44 14.00
C TRP A 131 24.56 -0.29 12.98
N TYR A 132 24.01 -1.34 12.38
CA TYR A 132 24.71 -2.15 11.39
C TYR A 132 23.98 -2.12 10.05
N ARG A 133 24.73 -2.17 8.95
CA ARG A 133 24.23 -2.42 7.60
C ARG A 133 24.97 -3.61 7.00
N PRO A 134 24.46 -4.84 7.09
CA PRO A 134 24.94 -5.94 6.27
C PRO A 134 24.58 -5.74 4.79
N VAL A 135 25.37 -6.35 3.91
CA VAL A 135 25.18 -6.34 2.44
C VAL A 135 25.08 -7.75 1.87
N SER A 136 25.04 -8.76 2.73
CA SER A 136 24.86 -10.18 2.40
C SER A 136 24.02 -10.85 3.47
N LEU A 137 23.27 -11.89 3.08
CA LEU A 137 22.45 -12.66 4.02
C LEU A 137 23.30 -13.31 5.11
N GLN A 138 24.46 -13.87 4.75
CA GLN A 138 25.37 -14.50 5.71
C GLN A 138 25.78 -13.53 6.85
N HIS A 139 26.18 -12.30 6.51
CA HIS A 139 26.54 -11.29 7.50
C HIS A 139 25.33 -10.88 8.36
N LEU A 140 24.12 -10.81 7.78
CA LEU A 140 22.90 -10.56 8.55
C LEU A 140 22.63 -11.68 9.58
N LEU A 141 22.77 -12.95 9.19
CA LEU A 141 22.56 -14.10 10.08
C LEU A 141 23.58 -14.10 11.22
N GLU A 142 24.85 -13.77 10.95
CA GLU A 142 25.89 -13.63 11.97
C GLU A 142 25.57 -12.51 12.97
N LEU A 143 25.10 -11.36 12.49
CA LEU A 143 24.69 -10.26 13.35
C LEU A 143 23.48 -10.63 14.21
N LYS A 144 22.50 -11.35 13.65
CA LYS A 144 21.32 -11.82 14.39
C LYS A 144 21.68 -12.86 15.44
N SER A 145 22.60 -13.77 15.12
CA SER A 145 23.16 -14.76 16.06
C SER A 145 23.87 -14.07 17.23
N ARG A 146 24.70 -13.06 16.94
CA ARG A 146 25.43 -12.28 17.95
C ARG A 146 24.52 -11.39 18.79
N TYR A 147 23.47 -10.84 18.19
CA TYR A 147 22.56 -9.89 18.83
C TYR A 147 21.12 -10.36 18.66
N SER A 148 20.72 -11.37 19.45
CA SER A 148 19.38 -11.96 19.38
C SER A 148 18.25 -10.94 19.58
N GLY A 149 18.47 -9.94 20.43
CA GLY A 149 17.55 -8.82 20.69
C GLY A 149 17.67 -7.64 19.72
N ALA A 150 18.45 -7.74 18.64
CA ALA A 150 18.55 -6.66 17.65
C ALA A 150 17.23 -6.45 16.92
N LYS A 151 16.88 -5.19 16.69
CA LYS A 151 15.69 -4.80 15.93
C LYS A 151 16.09 -4.54 14.48
N PHE A 152 15.41 -5.22 13.55
CA PHE A 152 15.59 -4.98 12.13
C PHE A 152 14.89 -3.70 11.69
N VAL A 153 15.53 -2.96 10.78
CA VAL A 153 15.03 -1.69 10.25
C VAL A 153 15.14 -1.68 8.73
N VAL A 154 14.07 -1.26 8.05
CA VAL A 154 14.10 -0.87 6.63
C VAL A 154 13.72 0.59 6.53
N GLY A 155 12.41 0.90 6.47
CA GLY A 155 11.91 2.28 6.39
C GLY A 155 11.76 3.03 7.71
N ASN A 156 11.98 2.36 8.84
CA ASN A 156 11.81 2.94 10.19
C ASN A 156 10.39 3.47 10.51
N THR A 157 9.38 3.13 9.71
CA THR A 157 8.01 3.66 9.82
C THR A 157 7.25 3.14 11.05
N GLU A 158 7.65 2.00 11.62
CA GLU A 158 7.16 1.51 12.92
C GLU A 158 8.20 1.71 14.03
N VAL A 159 9.45 1.29 13.80
CA VAL A 159 10.52 1.35 14.81
C VAL A 159 10.76 2.79 15.28
N GLY A 160 10.67 3.78 14.39
CA GLY A 160 10.77 5.19 14.76
C GLY A 160 9.63 5.65 15.68
N ILE A 161 8.42 5.14 15.48
CA ILE A 161 7.26 5.41 16.35
C ILE A 161 7.42 4.73 17.70
N GLU A 162 7.87 3.48 17.72
CA GLU A 162 8.19 2.73 18.94
C GLU A 162 9.23 3.48 19.79
N MET A 163 10.32 3.95 19.17
CA MET A 163 11.37 4.66 19.88
C MET A 163 10.95 6.07 20.33
N ARG A 164 10.25 6.82 19.47
CA ARG A 164 9.91 8.22 19.75
C ARG A 164 8.69 8.37 20.65
N LEU A 165 7.59 7.69 20.33
CA LEU A 165 6.30 7.88 21.00
C LEU A 165 6.10 6.87 22.13
N LYS A 166 6.52 5.61 21.94
CA LYS A 166 6.42 4.57 22.98
C LYS A 166 7.65 4.50 23.89
N ARG A 167 8.68 5.33 23.62
CA ARG A 167 9.94 5.43 24.38
C ARG A 167 10.68 4.08 24.51
N ILE A 168 10.50 3.17 23.55
CA ILE A 168 11.19 1.87 23.56
C ILE A 168 12.66 2.08 23.19
N GLN A 169 13.57 1.53 23.99
CA GLN A 169 15.01 1.64 23.73
C GLN A 169 15.56 0.37 23.08
N TYR A 170 15.95 0.48 21.82
CA TYR A 170 16.72 -0.55 21.13
C TYR A 170 18.21 -0.25 21.21
N LYS A 171 19.01 -1.22 21.68
CA LYS A 171 20.48 -1.07 21.78
C LYS A 171 21.20 -1.41 20.48
N VAL A 172 20.63 -2.30 19.68
CA VAL A 172 21.20 -2.73 18.39
C VAL A 172 20.13 -2.65 17.33
N LEU A 173 20.42 -1.88 16.28
CA LEU A 173 19.61 -1.76 15.08
C LEU A 173 20.38 -2.37 13.90
N ILE A 174 19.70 -3.15 13.08
CA ILE A 174 20.31 -3.74 11.88
C ILE A 174 19.45 -3.35 10.68
N SER A 175 20.03 -2.58 9.75
CA SER A 175 19.39 -2.22 8.49
C SER A 175 19.49 -3.37 7.50
N VAL A 176 18.36 -3.96 7.14
CA VAL A 176 18.29 -5.12 6.22
C VAL A 176 17.99 -4.73 4.77
N ALA A 177 17.86 -3.44 4.50
CA ALA A 177 17.46 -2.88 3.20
C ALA A 177 18.40 -3.25 2.04
N HIS A 178 19.66 -3.58 2.34
CA HIS A 178 20.73 -3.80 1.37
C HIS A 178 21.14 -5.27 1.22
N VAL A 179 20.35 -6.19 1.79
CA VAL A 179 20.55 -7.64 1.64
C VAL A 179 19.80 -8.11 0.39
N PRO A 180 20.48 -8.56 -0.69
CA PRO A 180 19.83 -8.85 -1.97
C PRO A 180 18.70 -9.87 -1.87
N GLU A 181 18.88 -10.92 -1.09
CA GLU A 181 17.93 -12.02 -0.91
C GLU A 181 16.60 -11.56 -0.29
N LEU A 182 16.63 -10.45 0.49
CA LEU A 182 15.43 -9.85 1.07
C LEU A 182 14.75 -8.85 0.12
N ASN A 183 15.33 -8.54 -1.04
CA ASN A 183 14.80 -7.59 -2.02
C ASN A 183 14.39 -8.25 -3.34
N ILE A 184 14.27 -9.58 -3.37
CA ILE A 184 13.86 -10.31 -4.57
C ILE A 184 12.40 -10.06 -4.92
N LEU A 185 12.09 -10.00 -6.20
CA LEU A 185 10.75 -9.99 -6.76
C LEU A 185 10.73 -10.91 -7.98
N ASN A 186 10.30 -12.15 -7.77
CA ASN A 186 10.39 -13.20 -8.78
C ASN A 186 8.99 -13.75 -9.11
N VAL A 187 8.71 -13.85 -10.40
CA VAL A 187 7.58 -14.63 -10.92
C VAL A 187 8.01 -16.09 -10.97
N LYS A 188 7.21 -16.98 -10.38
CA LYS A 188 7.37 -18.44 -10.42
C LYS A 188 6.18 -19.05 -11.17
N ASP A 189 6.29 -20.33 -11.50
CA ASP A 189 5.22 -21.05 -12.20
C ASP A 189 3.96 -21.16 -11.34
N ASP A 190 4.11 -21.23 -10.01
CA ASP A 190 3.04 -21.45 -9.03
C ASP A 190 2.68 -20.21 -8.18
N GLY A 191 3.41 -19.11 -8.33
CA GLY A 191 3.11 -17.86 -7.62
C GLY A 191 4.16 -16.77 -7.77
N LEU A 192 4.13 -15.82 -6.83
CA LEU A 192 5.13 -14.76 -6.67
C LEU A 192 5.98 -15.01 -5.44
N GLU A 193 7.29 -14.85 -5.58
CA GLU A 193 8.22 -14.78 -4.46
C GLU A 193 8.66 -13.34 -4.22
N ILE A 194 8.40 -12.84 -3.01
CA ILE A 194 8.58 -11.44 -2.60
C ILE A 194 9.50 -11.40 -1.39
N GLY A 195 10.65 -10.74 -1.51
CA GLY A 195 11.58 -10.54 -0.40
C GLY A 195 11.01 -9.68 0.72
N ALA A 196 11.37 -9.97 1.97
CA ALA A 196 10.80 -9.28 3.12
C ALA A 196 11.19 -7.78 3.25
N ALA A 197 12.27 -7.34 2.60
CA ALA A 197 12.72 -5.95 2.60
C ALA A 197 12.23 -5.14 1.39
N VAL A 198 11.50 -5.75 0.44
CA VAL A 198 10.86 -5.05 -0.68
C VAL A 198 9.96 -3.92 -0.17
N ARG A 199 10.05 -2.74 -0.79
CA ARG A 199 9.25 -1.57 -0.40
C ARG A 199 7.81 -1.71 -0.90
N LEU A 200 6.87 -1.09 -0.20
CA LEU A 200 5.44 -1.17 -0.57
C LEU A 200 5.16 -0.52 -1.94
N SER A 201 5.92 0.50 -2.34
CA SER A 201 5.82 1.08 -3.68
C SER A 201 6.41 0.17 -4.78
N GLU A 202 7.51 -0.54 -4.50
CA GLU A 202 8.12 -1.48 -5.44
C GLU A 202 7.19 -2.66 -5.72
N ILE A 203 6.60 -3.27 -4.68
CA ILE A 203 5.62 -4.34 -4.86
C ILE A 203 4.37 -3.84 -5.59
N LEU A 204 3.90 -2.61 -5.34
CA LEU A 204 2.74 -2.05 -6.05
C LEU A 204 2.99 -1.96 -7.56
N ILE A 205 4.15 -1.43 -7.97
CA ILE A 205 4.54 -1.34 -9.39
C ILE A 205 4.66 -2.74 -9.99
N PHE A 206 5.30 -3.66 -9.28
CA PHE A 206 5.50 -5.03 -9.74
C PHE A 206 4.16 -5.78 -9.92
N LEU A 207 3.22 -5.65 -8.98
CA LEU A 207 1.90 -6.27 -9.08
C LEU A 207 1.08 -5.70 -10.23
N LYS A 208 1.12 -4.38 -10.46
CA LYS A 208 0.47 -3.76 -11.62
C LYS A 208 1.00 -4.35 -12.93
N LYS A 209 2.31 -4.52 -13.06
CA LYS A 209 2.93 -5.18 -14.21
C LYS A 209 2.45 -6.64 -14.37
N VAL A 210 2.48 -7.43 -13.29
CA VAL A 210 2.02 -8.82 -13.30
C VAL A 210 0.55 -8.94 -13.71
N ILE A 211 -0.31 -8.01 -13.29
CA ILE A 211 -1.73 -7.96 -13.68
C ILE A 211 -1.90 -7.70 -15.18
N SER A 212 -1.04 -6.87 -15.78
CA SER A 212 -1.05 -6.61 -17.22
C SER A 212 -0.51 -7.79 -18.04
N ASP A 213 0.49 -8.50 -17.52
CA ASP A 213 1.19 -9.55 -18.25
C ASP A 213 0.52 -10.93 -18.17
N ARG A 214 -0.34 -11.16 -17.17
CA ARG A 214 -0.97 -12.47 -16.90
C ARG A 214 -2.49 -12.45 -17.04
N SER A 215 -3.06 -13.65 -17.07
CA SER A 215 -4.51 -13.80 -17.19
C SER A 215 -5.25 -13.29 -15.94
N SER A 216 -6.48 -12.81 -16.15
CA SER A 216 -7.27 -12.19 -15.08
C SER A 216 -7.62 -13.14 -13.94
N HIS A 217 -7.70 -14.44 -14.20
CA HIS A 217 -8.05 -15.47 -13.21
C HIS A 217 -6.86 -15.89 -12.34
N GLU A 218 -5.61 -15.68 -12.78
CA GLU A 218 -4.40 -15.97 -12.00
C GLU A 218 -4.02 -14.83 -11.03
N THR A 219 -4.55 -13.63 -11.29
CA THR A 219 -4.08 -12.38 -10.67
C THR A 219 -5.10 -11.76 -9.72
N SER A 220 -6.13 -12.51 -9.27
CA SER A 220 -7.14 -11.94 -8.36
C SER A 220 -6.53 -11.47 -7.05
N SER A 221 -5.60 -12.23 -6.47
CA SER A 221 -4.84 -11.79 -5.28
C SER A 221 -4.06 -10.50 -5.55
N CYS A 222 -3.36 -10.43 -6.69
CA CYS A 222 -2.55 -9.27 -7.05
C CYS A 222 -3.41 -8.00 -7.14
N LYS A 223 -4.57 -8.09 -7.77
CA LYS A 223 -5.53 -6.98 -7.86
C LYS A 223 -5.97 -6.50 -6.48
N ALA A 224 -6.30 -7.44 -5.59
CA ALA A 224 -6.70 -7.10 -4.24
C ALA A 224 -5.58 -6.37 -3.46
N PHE A 225 -4.32 -6.78 -3.63
CA PHE A 225 -3.19 -6.07 -3.02
C PHE A 225 -3.01 -4.65 -3.61
N VAL A 226 -3.16 -4.48 -4.93
CA VAL A 226 -3.08 -3.16 -5.57
C VAL A 226 -4.15 -2.21 -5.03
N GLU A 227 -5.40 -2.67 -4.95
CA GLU A 227 -6.52 -1.89 -4.40
C GLU A 227 -6.33 -1.56 -2.92
N GLN A 228 -5.85 -2.52 -2.11
CA GLN A 228 -5.59 -2.28 -0.70
C GLN A 228 -4.46 -1.26 -0.48
N LEU A 229 -3.41 -1.33 -1.30
CA LEU A 229 -2.26 -0.42 -1.25
C LEU A 229 -2.58 1.01 -1.71
N LYS A 230 -3.60 1.18 -2.57
CA LYS A 230 -4.10 2.50 -2.99
C LYS A 230 -4.48 3.36 -1.78
N TRP A 231 -5.14 2.74 -0.79
CA TRP A 231 -5.59 3.40 0.45
C TRP A 231 -4.60 3.25 1.61
N PHE A 232 -3.39 2.74 1.35
CA PHE A 232 -2.37 2.50 2.37
C PHE A 232 -1.44 3.71 2.50
N ALA A 233 -1.66 4.53 3.52
CA ALA A 233 -0.82 5.69 3.85
C ALA A 233 -0.60 6.67 2.66
N GLY A 234 0.32 7.62 2.81
CA GLY A 234 0.86 8.41 1.70
C GLY A 234 2.00 7.70 0.94
N THR A 235 2.28 8.18 -0.27
CA THR A 235 3.40 7.72 -1.12
C THR A 235 4.76 7.73 -0.41
N GLN A 236 4.99 8.72 0.47
CA GLN A 236 6.20 8.85 1.28
C GLN A 236 6.40 7.64 2.20
N ILE A 237 5.33 7.18 2.85
CA ILE A 237 5.37 6.02 3.72
C ILE A 237 5.54 4.75 2.89
N ARG A 238 4.81 4.61 1.77
CA ARG A 238 4.94 3.44 0.88
C ARG A 238 6.35 3.28 0.28
N ASN A 239 7.03 4.39 0.01
CA ASN A 239 8.41 4.40 -0.50
C ASN A 239 9.45 3.96 0.55
N ALA A 240 9.13 4.00 1.84
CA ALA A 240 10.05 3.61 2.91
C ALA A 240 9.66 2.26 3.56
N ALA A 241 8.37 2.06 3.82
CA ALA A 241 7.84 0.86 4.45
C ALA A 241 8.10 -0.38 3.59
N CYS A 242 8.35 -1.51 4.24
CA CYS A 242 8.58 -2.79 3.56
C CYS A 242 7.54 -3.84 3.93
N VAL A 243 7.40 -4.83 3.06
CA VAL A 243 6.43 -5.94 3.19
C VAL A 243 6.62 -6.70 4.51
N GLY A 244 7.85 -7.15 4.78
CA GLY A 244 8.16 -7.91 5.98
C GLY A 244 8.05 -7.09 7.26
N GLY A 245 8.31 -5.78 7.19
CA GLY A 245 8.09 -4.86 8.29
C GLY A 245 6.60 -4.75 8.66
N ASN A 246 5.72 -4.62 7.67
CA ASN A 246 4.27 -4.62 7.89
C ASN A 246 3.78 -5.96 8.49
N ILE A 247 4.24 -7.09 7.95
CA ILE A 247 3.88 -8.44 8.44
C ILE A 247 4.37 -8.66 9.88
N CYS A 248 5.67 -8.50 10.12
CA CYS A 248 6.29 -8.83 11.41
C CYS A 248 5.93 -7.85 12.53
N THR A 249 5.45 -6.65 12.20
CA THR A 249 4.88 -5.73 13.20
C THR A 249 3.62 -6.32 13.83
N ALA A 250 2.88 -7.15 13.08
CA ALA A 250 1.66 -7.82 13.54
C ALA A 250 0.69 -6.85 14.23
N SER A 251 0.50 -5.69 13.60
CA SER A 251 -0.49 -4.72 14.06
C SER A 251 -1.90 -5.32 13.89
N PRO A 252 -2.78 -5.25 14.89
CA PRO A 252 -4.16 -5.77 14.78
C PRO A 252 -4.97 -5.15 13.64
N ILE A 253 -4.60 -3.93 13.26
CA ILE A 253 -5.21 -3.07 12.23
C ILE A 253 -4.35 -3.00 10.95
N SER A 254 -3.44 -3.96 10.73
CA SER A 254 -2.70 -4.02 9.46
C SER A 254 -3.68 -4.27 8.32
N ASP A 255 -3.62 -3.42 7.29
CA ASP A 255 -4.43 -3.58 6.07
C ASP A 255 -4.03 -4.79 5.21
N LEU A 256 -2.78 -5.24 5.31
CA LEU A 256 -2.27 -6.30 4.43
C LEU A 256 -2.28 -7.69 5.08
N ASN A 257 -2.21 -7.79 6.41
CA ASN A 257 -2.13 -9.08 7.09
C ASN A 257 -3.36 -9.97 6.84
N PRO A 258 -4.61 -9.47 6.96
CA PRO A 258 -5.79 -10.26 6.60
C PRO A 258 -5.77 -10.71 5.14
N LEU A 259 -5.25 -9.87 4.24
CA LEU A 259 -5.17 -10.21 2.82
C LEU A 259 -4.13 -11.30 2.53
N TRP A 260 -2.96 -11.27 3.18
CA TRP A 260 -1.97 -12.37 3.12
C TRP A 260 -2.57 -13.69 3.62
N MET A 261 -3.35 -13.64 4.71
CA MET A 261 -4.05 -14.81 5.26
C MET A 261 -5.10 -15.35 4.27
N ALA A 262 -5.96 -14.48 3.74
CA ALA A 262 -7.02 -14.85 2.82
C ALA A 262 -6.48 -15.43 1.51
N ALA A 263 -5.43 -14.82 0.96
CA ALA A 263 -4.78 -15.24 -0.27
C ALA A 263 -3.96 -16.53 -0.14
N GLY A 264 -3.89 -17.14 1.06
CA GLY A 264 -3.16 -18.40 1.26
C GLY A 264 -1.64 -18.24 1.14
N ALA A 265 -1.10 -17.06 1.45
CA ALA A 265 0.32 -16.80 1.35
C ALA A 265 1.12 -17.68 2.33
N LYS A 266 2.35 -18.02 1.92
CA LYS A 266 3.31 -18.80 2.70
C LYS A 266 4.50 -17.93 3.05
N PHE A 267 4.89 -17.93 4.31
CA PHE A 267 6.04 -17.17 4.80
C PHE A 267 7.24 -18.09 4.97
N ARG A 268 8.34 -17.75 4.30
CA ARG A 268 9.63 -18.43 4.40
C ARG A 268 10.46 -17.76 5.48
N ILE A 269 10.82 -18.50 6.51
CA ILE A 269 11.54 -18.04 7.68
C ILE A 269 12.88 -18.76 7.71
N ILE A 270 13.96 -18.00 7.86
CA ILE A 270 15.33 -18.51 7.92
C ILE A 270 15.89 -18.33 9.33
N ASP A 271 16.60 -19.34 9.83
CA ASP A 271 17.33 -19.25 11.09
C ASP A 271 18.78 -18.77 10.90
N CYS A 272 19.45 -18.47 12.01
CA CYS A 272 20.86 -18.06 11.99
C CYS A 272 21.84 -19.13 11.47
N LYS A 273 21.40 -20.39 11.30
CA LYS A 273 22.19 -21.49 10.74
C LYS A 273 21.93 -21.67 9.24
N GLY A 274 21.03 -20.88 8.65
CA GLY A 274 20.65 -20.97 7.24
C GLY A 274 19.55 -21.99 6.94
N SER A 275 18.96 -22.63 7.95
CA SER A 275 17.83 -23.54 7.76
C SER A 275 16.56 -22.75 7.50
N VAL A 276 15.77 -23.17 6.50
CA VAL A 276 14.53 -22.50 6.10
C VAL A 276 13.34 -23.36 6.45
N ARG A 277 12.35 -22.77 7.12
CA ARG A 277 11.02 -23.34 7.31
C ARG A 277 9.96 -22.47 6.65
N THR A 278 8.81 -23.06 6.39
CA THR A 278 7.66 -22.37 5.81
C THR A 278 6.47 -22.47 6.74
N THR A 279 5.74 -21.38 6.92
CA THR A 279 4.47 -21.35 7.66
C THR A 279 3.40 -20.64 6.83
N MET A 280 2.13 -21.02 7.03
CA MET A 280 1.01 -20.34 6.37
C MET A 280 0.76 -19.00 7.05
N ALA A 281 0.41 -17.96 6.29
CA ALA A 281 0.10 -16.64 6.85
C ALA A 281 -0.99 -16.71 7.94
N GLU A 282 -1.98 -17.58 7.78
CA GLU A 282 -3.04 -17.83 8.76
C GLU A 282 -2.53 -18.31 10.13
N LYS A 283 -1.41 -19.02 10.18
CA LYS A 283 -0.81 -19.57 11.42
C LYS A 283 0.29 -18.70 12.00
N PHE A 284 0.65 -17.61 11.31
CA PHE A 284 1.82 -16.81 11.67
C PHE A 284 1.55 -15.83 12.82
N PHE A 285 0.32 -15.36 12.98
CA PHE A 285 -0.04 -14.37 14.00
C PHE A 285 -0.53 -15.10 15.26
N LEU A 286 0.22 -14.97 16.36
CA LEU A 286 -0.01 -15.74 17.60
C LEU A 286 -0.71 -14.93 18.71
N GLY A 287 -0.85 -13.62 18.52
CA GLY A 287 -1.39 -12.71 19.52
C GLY A 287 -1.01 -11.26 19.25
N TYR A 288 -1.30 -10.39 20.21
CA TYR A 288 -1.02 -8.96 20.11
C TYR A 288 0.46 -8.69 19.83
N ARG A 289 0.75 -8.23 18.61
CA ARG A 289 2.12 -7.94 18.12
C ARG A 289 3.09 -9.12 18.31
N LYS A 290 2.57 -10.35 18.26
CA LYS A 290 3.34 -11.59 18.43
C LYS A 290 3.18 -12.48 17.21
N VAL A 291 4.31 -12.96 16.70
CA VAL A 291 4.38 -13.80 15.49
C VAL A 291 5.07 -15.13 15.77
N ASP A 292 4.83 -16.12 14.91
CA ASP A 292 5.47 -17.43 14.92
C ASP A 292 6.91 -17.36 14.40
N MET A 293 7.79 -16.74 15.20
CA MET A 293 9.20 -16.59 14.90
C MET A 293 10.02 -16.48 16.18
N SER A 294 11.05 -17.33 16.28
CA SER A 294 11.98 -17.33 17.41
C SER A 294 12.99 -16.18 17.32
N SER A 295 13.73 -15.94 18.41
CA SER A 295 14.75 -14.87 18.45
C SER A 295 15.94 -15.11 17.53
N SER A 296 16.14 -16.33 17.03
CA SER A 296 17.19 -16.72 16.07
C SER A 296 16.71 -16.72 14.62
N GLU A 297 15.46 -16.34 14.37
CA GLU A 297 14.85 -16.39 13.05
C GLU A 297 14.57 -14.99 12.50
N LEU A 298 14.41 -14.93 11.18
CA LEU A 298 13.91 -13.76 10.46
C LEU A 298 13.05 -14.17 9.26
N LEU A 299 12.11 -13.31 8.89
CA LEU A 299 11.30 -13.48 7.69
C LEU A 299 12.16 -13.21 6.45
N LEU A 300 12.36 -14.24 5.62
CA LEU A 300 13.19 -14.16 4.42
C LEU A 300 12.35 -13.64 3.24
N SER A 301 11.26 -14.32 2.94
CA SER A 301 10.38 -13.99 1.81
C SER A 301 8.96 -14.47 2.04
N ILE A 302 8.06 -13.94 1.21
CA ILE A 302 6.65 -14.25 1.14
C ILE A 302 6.43 -14.91 -0.22
N PHE A 303 5.74 -16.04 -0.20
CA PHE A 303 5.25 -16.70 -1.40
C PHE A 303 3.73 -16.48 -1.50
N LEU A 304 3.29 -15.81 -2.57
CA LEU A 304 1.90 -15.53 -2.87
C LEU A 304 1.46 -16.43 -4.04
N PRO A 305 0.60 -17.44 -3.83
CA PRO A 305 0.20 -18.35 -4.90
C PRO A 305 -0.64 -17.65 -5.97
N TRP A 306 -0.59 -18.17 -7.20
CA TRP A 306 -1.56 -17.80 -8.23
C TRP A 306 -2.96 -18.24 -7.85
N THR A 307 -3.96 -17.44 -8.22
CA THR A 307 -5.36 -17.85 -8.07
C THR A 307 -5.76 -18.84 -9.18
N ARG A 308 -6.62 -19.79 -8.85
CA ARG A 308 -7.18 -20.75 -9.80
C ARG A 308 -8.30 -20.11 -10.62
N ARG A 309 -8.75 -20.80 -11.67
CA ARG A 309 -10.01 -20.44 -12.33
C ARG A 309 -11.15 -20.47 -11.31
N PHE A 310 -12.04 -19.48 -11.39
CA PHE A 310 -13.15 -19.29 -10.45
C PHE A 310 -12.73 -19.11 -8.99
N GLU A 311 -11.49 -18.68 -8.76
CA GLU A 311 -11.00 -18.24 -7.47
C GLU A 311 -10.89 -16.72 -7.43
N TYR A 312 -11.54 -16.12 -6.44
CA TYR A 312 -11.67 -14.68 -6.29
C TYR A 312 -11.15 -14.26 -4.93
N VAL A 313 -10.37 -13.18 -4.92
CA VAL A 313 -9.85 -12.54 -3.71
C VAL A 313 -10.29 -11.08 -3.72
N LYS A 314 -10.81 -10.62 -2.57
CA LYS A 314 -11.28 -9.24 -2.39
C LYS A 314 -10.87 -8.69 -1.03
N GLU A 315 -10.40 -7.46 -1.07
CA GLU A 315 -10.00 -6.59 0.03
C GLU A 315 -11.14 -5.65 0.43
N PHE A 316 -11.19 -5.31 1.71
CA PHE A 316 -12.11 -4.32 2.26
C PHE A 316 -11.41 -3.50 3.34
N LYS A 317 -11.65 -2.20 3.37
CA LYS A 317 -11.15 -1.29 4.41
C LYS A 317 -12.21 -0.23 4.72
N GLN A 318 -12.46 -0.02 6.00
CA GLN A 318 -13.24 1.10 6.51
C GLN A 318 -12.37 1.92 7.48
N ALA A 319 -12.38 3.24 7.32
CA ALA A 319 -11.65 4.20 8.16
C ALA A 319 -12.47 5.49 8.31
N HIS A 320 -11.97 6.48 9.06
CA HIS A 320 -12.66 7.77 9.20
C HIS A 320 -12.51 8.66 7.96
N ARG A 321 -11.43 8.45 7.21
CA ARG A 321 -11.12 9.12 5.95
C ARG A 321 -10.55 8.09 4.98
N ARG A 322 -10.77 8.32 3.68
CA ARG A 322 -10.36 7.36 2.63
C ARG A 322 -8.84 7.20 2.55
N ASP A 323 -8.13 8.31 2.62
CA ASP A 323 -6.68 8.37 2.43
C ASP A 323 -5.94 8.57 3.75
N ASP A 324 -4.75 7.97 3.86
CA ASP A 324 -3.79 8.12 4.96
C ASP A 324 -4.40 7.96 6.36
N ASP A 325 -5.19 6.89 6.53
CA ASP A 325 -5.86 6.59 7.79
C ASP A 325 -5.74 5.14 8.21
N ILE A 326 -5.84 4.95 9.52
CA ILE A 326 -5.86 3.66 10.17
C ILE A 326 -7.25 3.03 9.98
N ALA A 327 -7.29 1.74 9.63
CA ALA A 327 -8.55 1.02 9.53
C ALA A 327 -9.24 0.91 10.90
N ILE A 328 -10.54 1.14 10.91
CA ILE A 328 -11.45 0.74 11.99
C ILE A 328 -11.64 -0.77 11.90
N VAL A 329 -12.06 -1.24 10.72
CA VAL A 329 -12.11 -2.65 10.34
C VAL A 329 -11.61 -2.79 8.91
N ASN A 330 -10.86 -3.86 8.66
CA ASN A 330 -10.49 -4.28 7.31
C ASN A 330 -10.65 -5.79 7.17
N ALA A 331 -10.71 -6.28 5.93
CA ALA A 331 -10.86 -7.69 5.66
C ALA A 331 -10.15 -8.11 4.36
N GLY A 332 -9.64 -9.33 4.37
CA GLY A 332 -9.28 -10.08 3.18
C GLY A 332 -10.24 -11.26 3.06
N MET A 333 -10.84 -11.45 1.89
CA MET A 333 -11.76 -12.56 1.62
C MET A 333 -11.34 -13.28 0.36
N ARG A 334 -11.39 -14.61 0.38
CA ARG A 334 -11.16 -15.48 -0.77
C ARG A 334 -12.27 -16.51 -0.86
N VAL A 335 -12.72 -16.77 -2.08
CA VAL A 335 -13.60 -17.90 -2.40
C VAL A 335 -13.12 -18.59 -3.66
N HIS A 336 -13.17 -19.92 -3.68
CA HIS A 336 -13.01 -20.75 -4.86
C HIS A 336 -14.33 -21.45 -5.14
N LEU A 337 -14.83 -21.29 -6.36
CA LEU A 337 -16.12 -21.81 -6.79
C LEU A 337 -15.94 -22.95 -7.79
N GLU A 338 -16.78 -23.97 -7.67
CA GLU A 338 -16.88 -25.06 -8.63
C GLU A 338 -18.31 -25.14 -9.14
N GLU A 339 -18.46 -25.42 -10.43
CA GLU A 339 -19.77 -25.71 -11.01
C GLU A 339 -20.13 -27.18 -10.77
N LYS A 340 -21.25 -27.42 -10.09
CA LYS A 340 -21.82 -28.76 -9.84
C LYS A 340 -23.30 -28.74 -10.16
N GLU A 341 -23.73 -29.60 -11.08
CA GLU A 341 -25.14 -29.75 -11.47
C GLU A 341 -25.80 -28.40 -11.87
N GLY A 342 -25.08 -27.55 -12.60
CA GLY A 342 -25.55 -26.23 -13.05
C GLY A 342 -25.64 -25.18 -11.94
N LYS A 343 -25.06 -25.44 -10.76
CA LYS A 343 -24.98 -24.50 -9.63
C LYS A 343 -23.53 -24.23 -9.27
N TRP A 344 -23.24 -22.99 -8.88
CA TRP A 344 -21.96 -22.62 -8.28
C TRP A 344 -21.94 -23.05 -6.81
N VAL A 345 -20.95 -23.84 -6.43
CA VAL A 345 -20.74 -24.35 -5.08
C VAL A 345 -19.38 -23.89 -4.58
N VAL A 346 -19.32 -23.47 -3.31
CA VAL A 346 -18.06 -23.10 -2.67
C VAL A 346 -17.24 -24.37 -2.42
N SER A 347 -16.09 -24.50 -3.07
CA SER A 347 -15.16 -25.61 -2.81
C SER A 347 -14.11 -25.26 -1.76
N ASP A 348 -13.77 -23.98 -1.63
CA ASP A 348 -12.83 -23.49 -0.61
C ASP A 348 -13.08 -22.00 -0.34
N ALA A 349 -12.80 -21.55 0.89
CA ALA A 349 -12.99 -20.18 1.31
C ALA A 349 -11.97 -19.76 2.37
N SER A 350 -11.73 -18.46 2.49
CA SER A 350 -10.97 -17.87 3.58
C SER A 350 -11.48 -16.46 3.85
N ILE A 351 -11.79 -16.16 5.11
CA ILE A 351 -12.22 -14.83 5.55
C ILE A 351 -11.33 -14.44 6.71
N ALA A 352 -10.62 -13.32 6.58
CA ALA A 352 -9.79 -12.78 7.63
C ALA A 352 -10.10 -11.30 7.86
N TYR A 353 -10.07 -10.88 9.11
CA TYR A 353 -10.35 -9.52 9.56
C TYR A 353 -9.16 -8.91 10.30
N GLY A 354 -9.05 -7.59 10.23
CA GLY A 354 -8.26 -6.78 11.16
C GLY A 354 -9.14 -5.74 11.86
N GLY A 355 -8.66 -5.20 12.97
CA GLY A 355 -9.36 -4.21 13.79
C GLY A 355 -10.42 -4.76 14.75
N VAL A 356 -10.79 -6.04 14.61
CA VAL A 356 -11.85 -6.69 15.42
C VAL A 356 -11.33 -7.58 16.55
N ALA A 357 -10.02 -7.81 16.61
CA ALA A 357 -9.37 -8.65 17.61
C ALA A 357 -7.95 -8.14 17.87
N PRO A 358 -7.25 -8.61 18.93
CA PRO A 358 -5.85 -8.24 19.20
C PRO A 358 -4.84 -8.74 18.16
N LEU A 359 -5.26 -9.48 17.15
CA LEU A 359 -4.46 -9.93 16.00
C LEU A 359 -5.36 -9.94 14.74
N SER A 360 -4.76 -10.12 13.57
CA SER A 360 -5.55 -10.46 12.38
C SER A 360 -6.23 -11.81 12.58
N LEU A 361 -7.56 -11.80 12.55
CA LEU A 361 -8.42 -12.92 12.93
C LEU A 361 -8.87 -13.69 11.68
N SER A 362 -8.70 -15.02 11.66
CA SER A 362 -9.32 -15.90 10.65
C SER A 362 -10.71 -16.33 11.15
N ALA A 363 -11.74 -16.11 10.35
CA ALA A 363 -13.11 -16.53 10.63
C ALA A 363 -13.33 -17.98 10.16
N THR A 364 -12.74 -18.91 10.91
CA THR A 364 -12.72 -20.35 10.63
C THR A 364 -14.11 -20.99 10.60
N LYS A 365 -15.02 -20.61 11.51
CA LYS A 365 -16.39 -21.14 11.53
C LYS A 365 -17.18 -20.66 10.32
N ALA A 366 -17.01 -19.40 9.92
CA ALA A 366 -17.61 -18.87 8.70
C ALA A 366 -17.08 -19.59 7.45
N LYS A 367 -15.75 -19.83 7.38
CA LYS A 367 -15.14 -20.65 6.33
C LYS A 367 -15.77 -22.05 6.26
N ASP A 368 -15.84 -22.76 7.38
CA ASP A 368 -16.40 -24.11 7.43
C ASP A 368 -17.88 -24.12 7.05
N PHE A 369 -18.63 -23.08 7.43
CA PHE A 369 -20.03 -22.92 7.04
C PHE A 369 -20.21 -22.71 5.53
N LEU A 370 -19.27 -22.02 4.86
CA LEU A 370 -19.36 -21.70 3.43
C LEU A 370 -19.11 -22.94 2.55
N ILE A 371 -18.12 -23.75 2.92
CA ILE A 371 -17.66 -24.89 2.10
C ILE A 371 -18.81 -25.89 1.87
N GLY A 372 -18.96 -26.30 0.61
CA GLY A 372 -19.99 -27.25 0.17
C GLY A 372 -21.36 -26.64 -0.12
N LYS A 373 -21.57 -25.33 0.12
CA LYS A 373 -22.87 -24.67 -0.11
C LYS A 373 -22.94 -23.97 -1.47
N SER A 374 -24.16 -23.85 -1.99
CA SER A 374 -24.43 -23.12 -3.22
C SER A 374 -24.28 -21.61 -3.02
N TRP A 375 -23.61 -20.92 -3.95
CA TRP A 375 -23.37 -19.48 -3.92
C TRP A 375 -24.64 -18.68 -4.24
N ASN A 376 -25.46 -18.42 -3.22
CA ASN A 376 -26.76 -17.74 -3.37
C ASN A 376 -27.08 -16.81 -2.18
N ARG A 377 -28.26 -16.17 -2.19
CA ARG A 377 -28.68 -15.24 -1.13
C ARG A 377 -28.89 -15.90 0.23
N ASP A 378 -29.27 -17.17 0.26
CA ASP A 378 -29.47 -17.90 1.52
C ASP A 378 -28.14 -18.23 2.18
N LEU A 379 -27.09 -18.52 1.39
CA LEU A 379 -25.72 -18.64 1.87
C LEU A 379 -25.25 -17.36 2.54
N LEU A 380 -25.51 -16.20 1.93
CA LEU A 380 -25.17 -14.90 2.49
C LEU A 380 -25.83 -14.68 3.86
N LYS A 381 -27.14 -14.90 3.97
CA LYS A 381 -27.85 -14.76 5.26
C LYS A 381 -27.25 -15.68 6.32
N GLY A 382 -27.07 -16.95 5.96
CA GLY A 382 -26.55 -17.95 6.90
C GLY A 382 -25.12 -17.66 7.37
N VAL A 383 -24.23 -17.16 6.50
CA VAL A 383 -22.86 -16.84 6.92
C VAL A 383 -22.80 -15.58 7.78
N LEU A 384 -23.70 -14.62 7.56
CA LEU A 384 -23.81 -13.43 8.42
C LEU A 384 -24.16 -13.82 9.86
N ASP A 385 -25.10 -14.76 10.05
CA ASP A 385 -25.46 -15.26 11.39
C ASP A 385 -24.28 -15.96 12.08
N VAL A 386 -23.45 -16.68 11.33
CA VAL A 386 -22.22 -17.29 11.86
C VAL A 386 -21.20 -16.23 12.24
N LEU A 387 -20.98 -15.23 11.39
CA LEU A 387 -20.02 -14.15 11.61
C LEU A 387 -20.34 -13.32 12.85
N VAL A 388 -21.63 -13.01 13.11
CA VAL A 388 -22.07 -12.29 14.31
C VAL A 388 -21.61 -12.99 15.60
N ASN A 389 -21.60 -14.32 15.60
CA ASN A 389 -21.19 -15.11 16.77
C ASN A 389 -19.68 -15.38 16.82
N GLU A 390 -19.01 -15.41 15.67
CA GLU A 390 -17.57 -15.69 15.60
C GLU A 390 -16.71 -14.44 15.82
N VAL A 391 -17.06 -13.33 15.17
CA VAL A 391 -16.35 -12.06 15.26
C VAL A 391 -16.97 -11.22 16.37
N PHE A 392 -16.79 -11.70 17.60
CA PHE A 392 -17.36 -11.06 18.79
C PHE A 392 -16.42 -9.98 19.33
N ILE A 393 -16.93 -8.75 19.41
CA ILE A 393 -16.25 -7.59 19.99
C ILE A 393 -16.90 -7.30 21.34
N LYS A 394 -16.10 -7.16 22.40
CA LYS A 394 -16.60 -6.85 23.75
C LYS A 394 -16.90 -5.36 23.89
N ASP A 395 -17.85 -5.00 24.74
CA ASP A 395 -18.21 -3.60 25.04
C ASP A 395 -17.03 -2.73 25.50
N ASP A 396 -16.02 -3.34 26.13
CA ASP A 396 -14.79 -2.68 26.60
C ASP A 396 -13.63 -2.75 25.60
N ALA A 397 -13.89 -3.14 24.35
CA ALA A 397 -12.88 -3.27 23.32
C ALA A 397 -12.16 -1.93 23.07
N PRO A 398 -10.80 -1.92 23.04
CA PRO A 398 -10.04 -0.73 22.69
C PRO A 398 -10.42 -0.21 21.30
N GLY A 399 -10.79 1.07 21.21
CA GLY A 399 -11.27 1.71 19.97
C GLY A 399 -12.78 1.97 19.96
N GLY A 400 -13.56 1.27 20.78
CA GLY A 400 -15.02 1.43 20.84
C GLY A 400 -15.71 1.03 19.52
N MET A 401 -16.86 1.66 19.23
CA MET A 401 -17.70 1.35 18.05
C MET A 401 -18.17 -0.12 17.99
N VAL A 402 -18.52 -0.66 19.16
CA VAL A 402 -18.98 -2.03 19.38
C VAL A 402 -20.45 -2.18 18.99
#